data_AF-A0A0D3IFC5-F1
#
_entry.id   AF-A0A0D3IFC5-F1
#
_cell.length_a   1.000
_cell.length_b   1.000
_cell.length_c   1.000
_cell.angle_alpha   90.00
_cell.angle_beta   90.00
_cell.angle_gamma   90.00
#
_symmetry.space_group_name_H-M   'P 1'
#
loop_
_entity.id
_entity.type
_entity.pdbx_description
1 polymer ?
#
loop_
_entity_poly.entity_id
_entity_poly.type
_entity_poly.pdbx_seq_one_letter_code
_entity_poly.pdbx_strand_id
1 'polypeptide(L)'
;MSRGERALLLRLALIPTLAHGTSCDPCGASASYTETIDTSGTHHKRTIVSNGCPNHYNLCTGKSGAAGCGAIGEEGNASQARKITYHMDIPAYPVLATENDARPECEKETIAMSLNGVPIYSGAVGPSDCDILDLDDANAKWTSFDFCGGHARCFGGEGGGKGGGKGGGKGGGKGGGKGGECKGDYHYHFPPSCLETQIGNLTDGHSPQIGWSLDGFPIYGRLGPGGVTMEHTAQGCTGTFCLDDCSGFEMEIPRRTSQEIPGLDEFKYRYYFNGPLSDLVSLPTNPKPSASDYPFAMKCYRGFSLIAAVAIAASAVAILAATVVAILLLL
;
A
#
# COMPACT_ATOMS: atom_id res chain seq x y z
N MET A 1 -40.10 6.67 19.47
CA MET A 1 -39.88 6.48 18.02
C MET A 1 -38.96 7.59 17.53
N SER A 2 -37.64 7.45 17.65
CA SER A 2 -36.69 8.33 16.97
C SER A 2 -36.00 7.51 15.87
N ARG A 3 -36.16 7.96 14.63
CA ARG A 3 -35.44 7.40 13.49
C ARG A 3 -34.07 8.09 13.46
N GLY A 4 -33.03 7.29 13.61
CA GLY A 4 -31.65 7.74 13.44
C GLY A 4 -31.40 8.15 12.00
N GLU A 5 -30.91 9.36 11.82
CA GLU A 5 -30.36 9.84 10.56
C GLU A 5 -29.03 9.13 10.31
N ARG A 6 -29.03 8.23 9.32
CA ARG A 6 -27.80 7.68 8.77
C ARG A 6 -27.17 8.74 7.88
N ALA A 7 -26.05 9.30 8.32
CA ALA A 7 -25.19 10.11 7.48
C ALA A 7 -24.78 9.28 6.24
N LEU A 8 -25.27 9.70 5.08
CA LEU A 8 -24.91 9.14 3.79
C LEU A 8 -23.48 9.60 3.48
N LEU A 9 -22.48 8.79 3.87
CA LEU A 9 -21.11 8.95 3.39
C LEU A 9 -21.12 8.81 1.86
N LEU A 10 -20.99 9.94 1.17
CA LEU A 10 -20.79 9.97 -0.27
C LEU A 10 -19.43 9.33 -0.57
N ARG A 11 -19.44 8.06 -0.98
CA ARG A 11 -18.25 7.35 -1.45
C ARG A 11 -17.75 8.02 -2.73
N LEU A 12 -16.82 8.97 -2.61
CA LEU A 12 -15.95 9.33 -3.71
C LEU A 12 -14.96 8.17 -3.86
N ALA A 13 -15.41 7.10 -4.52
CA ALA A 13 -14.49 6.07 -4.96
C ALA A 13 -13.45 6.75 -5.86
N LEU A 14 -12.17 6.58 -5.55
CA LEU A 14 -11.15 6.63 -6.59
C LEU A 14 -11.56 5.54 -7.59
N ILE A 15 -12.32 5.92 -8.61
CA ILE A 15 -12.61 5.05 -9.74
C ILE A 15 -11.40 5.22 -10.65
N PRO A 16 -10.44 4.27 -10.68
CA PRO A 16 -9.48 4.27 -11.78
C PRO A 16 -10.31 4.23 -13.06
N THR A 17 -10.16 5.25 -13.91
CA THR A 17 -10.65 5.16 -15.28
C THR A 17 -9.88 4.02 -15.93
N LEU A 18 -10.49 2.83 -16.03
CA LEU A 18 -9.89 1.64 -16.66
C LEU A 18 -9.68 1.91 -18.15
N ALA A 19 -8.57 2.54 -18.50
CA ALA A 19 -7.90 2.23 -19.74
C ALA A 19 -7.23 0.86 -19.53
N HIS A 20 -7.62 -0.15 -20.30
CA HIS A 20 -6.90 -1.42 -20.34
C HIS A 20 -5.48 -1.17 -20.86
N GLY A 21 -4.54 -0.94 -19.95
CA GLY A 21 -3.17 -0.55 -20.30
C GLY A 21 -2.38 -1.67 -20.95
N THR A 22 -1.39 -1.27 -21.75
CA THR A 22 -0.31 -2.16 -22.20
C THR A 22 0.39 -2.77 -20.98
N SER A 23 0.94 -3.97 -21.11
CA SER A 23 1.82 -4.54 -20.08
C SER A 23 2.92 -3.56 -19.68
N CYS A 24 3.31 -3.59 -18.41
CA CYS A 24 4.51 -2.93 -17.95
C CYS A 24 5.74 -3.56 -18.60
N ASP A 25 6.77 -2.76 -18.78
CA ASP A 25 8.08 -3.25 -19.18
C ASP A 25 8.64 -4.18 -18.09
N PRO A 26 9.07 -5.40 -18.42
CA PRO A 26 9.59 -6.35 -17.44
C PRO A 26 10.81 -5.88 -16.64
N CYS A 27 11.61 -4.97 -17.22
CA CYS A 27 12.79 -4.39 -16.61
C CYS A 27 12.51 -3.05 -15.91
N GLY A 28 11.26 -2.58 -15.95
CA GLY A 28 10.80 -1.36 -15.29
C GLY A 28 10.95 -0.07 -16.11
N ALA A 29 11.33 -0.13 -17.39
CA ALA A 29 11.52 1.05 -18.23
C ALA A 29 10.23 1.86 -18.47
N SER A 30 9.06 1.28 -18.17
CA SER A 30 7.78 1.93 -18.36
C SER A 30 7.23 2.62 -17.11
N ALA A 31 7.97 2.68 -16.00
CA ALA A 31 7.51 3.35 -14.78
C ALA A 31 7.28 4.85 -15.00
N SER A 32 6.28 5.42 -14.31
CA SER A 32 6.09 6.86 -14.24
C SER A 32 5.58 7.26 -12.88
N TYR A 33 6.16 8.33 -12.32
CA TYR A 33 5.71 8.96 -11.10
C TYR A 33 5.89 10.47 -11.21
N THR A 34 4.87 11.22 -10.86
CA THR A 34 4.94 12.68 -10.73
C THR A 34 4.13 13.13 -9.53
N GLU A 35 4.58 14.19 -8.89
CA GLU A 35 3.83 14.85 -7.83
C GLU A 35 3.82 16.36 -8.01
N THR A 36 2.72 16.99 -7.64
CA THR A 36 2.55 18.45 -7.61
C THR A 36 1.88 18.87 -6.32
N ILE A 37 2.26 20.03 -5.78
CA ILE A 37 1.63 20.60 -4.60
C ILE A 37 0.78 21.80 -5.02
N ASP A 38 -0.47 21.80 -4.62
CA ASP A 38 -1.40 22.93 -4.73
C ASP A 38 -1.66 23.52 -3.34
N THR A 39 -1.26 24.78 -3.16
CA THR A 39 -1.46 25.55 -1.93
C THR A 39 -2.52 26.65 -2.07
N SER A 40 -3.27 26.67 -3.17
CA SER A 40 -4.26 27.72 -3.44
C SER A 40 -5.56 27.59 -2.65
N GLY A 41 -5.89 26.37 -2.18
CA GLY A 41 -7.09 26.06 -1.42
C GLY A 41 -6.90 26.11 0.10
N THR A 42 -8.01 26.01 0.85
CA THR A 42 -8.00 25.92 2.32
C THR A 42 -7.32 24.66 2.85
N HIS A 43 -7.27 23.61 2.02
CA HIS A 43 -6.55 22.38 2.30
C HIS A 43 -5.50 22.21 1.21
N HIS A 44 -4.24 22.38 1.58
CA HIS A 44 -3.13 22.18 0.65
C HIS A 44 -3.05 20.70 0.26
N LYS A 45 -2.84 20.45 -1.02
CA LYS A 45 -3.01 19.13 -1.61
C LYS A 45 -1.75 18.72 -2.37
N ARG A 46 -1.30 17.49 -2.15
CA ARG A 46 -0.32 16.82 -2.99
C ARG A 46 -1.08 15.91 -3.95
N THR A 47 -0.94 16.17 -5.24
CA THR A 47 -1.47 15.30 -6.30
C THR A 47 -0.35 14.41 -6.78
N ILE A 48 -0.55 13.10 -6.69
CA ILE A 48 0.35 12.07 -7.19
C ILE A 48 -0.28 11.42 -8.42
N VAL A 49 0.47 11.40 -9.52
CA VAL A 49 0.09 10.70 -10.75
C VAL A 49 1.12 9.64 -11.06
N SER A 50 0.67 8.41 -11.27
CA SER A 50 1.49 7.26 -11.62
C SER A 50 0.80 6.39 -12.65
N ASN A 51 1.55 5.54 -13.36
CA ASN A 51 1.01 4.51 -14.23
C ASN A 51 1.08 3.09 -13.62
N GLY A 52 1.44 2.96 -12.34
CA GLY A 52 1.42 1.70 -11.60
C GLY A 52 2.52 0.70 -11.96
N CYS A 53 3.37 1.00 -12.95
CA CYS A 53 4.47 0.12 -13.32
C CYS A 53 5.68 0.34 -12.40
N PRO A 54 6.27 -0.73 -11.84
CA PRO A 54 7.49 -0.61 -11.06
C PRO A 54 8.66 -0.17 -11.95
N ASN A 55 9.60 0.57 -11.37
CA ASN A 55 10.88 0.96 -12.00
C ASN A 55 11.96 -0.12 -11.84
N HIS A 56 11.54 -1.38 -11.71
CA HIS A 56 12.39 -2.53 -11.48
C HIS A 56 11.77 -3.79 -12.11
N TYR A 57 12.47 -4.91 -11.96
CA TYR A 57 12.03 -6.25 -12.35
C TYR A 57 10.59 -6.55 -11.91
N ASN A 58 9.76 -7.12 -12.80
CA ASN A 58 8.39 -7.52 -12.46
C ASN A 58 7.89 -8.76 -13.22
N LEU A 59 8.80 -9.65 -13.65
CA LEU A 59 8.39 -10.88 -14.33
C LEU A 59 7.52 -11.74 -13.41
N CYS A 60 6.49 -12.33 -14.00
CA CYS A 60 5.52 -13.08 -13.24
C CYS A 60 6.10 -14.40 -12.73
N THR A 61 5.98 -14.64 -11.42
CA THR A 61 6.40 -15.86 -10.73
C THR A 61 5.24 -16.46 -9.93
N GLY A 62 5.33 -17.75 -9.56
CA GLY A 62 4.41 -18.38 -8.61
C GLY A 62 2.96 -18.53 -9.09
N LYS A 63 2.71 -18.45 -10.39
CA LYS A 63 1.36 -18.56 -11.00
C LYS A 63 1.33 -19.65 -12.05
N SER A 64 1.55 -20.89 -11.62
CA SER A 64 1.59 -22.07 -12.48
C SER A 64 0.34 -22.16 -13.38
N GLY A 65 0.56 -22.24 -14.69
CA GLY A 65 -0.53 -22.34 -15.68
C GLY A 65 -1.05 -20.99 -16.19
N ALA A 66 -0.65 -19.86 -15.60
CA ALA A 66 -0.86 -18.54 -16.19
C ALA A 66 0.17 -18.30 -17.30
N ALA A 67 -0.30 -17.74 -18.42
CA ALA A 67 0.56 -17.50 -19.58
C ALA A 67 1.72 -16.55 -19.22
N GLY A 68 2.95 -17.01 -19.47
CA GLY A 68 4.18 -16.26 -19.24
C GLY A 68 4.63 -16.13 -17.78
N CYS A 69 3.94 -16.81 -16.85
CA CYS A 69 4.35 -16.91 -15.45
C CYS A 69 5.14 -18.20 -15.19
N GLY A 70 6.14 -18.11 -14.31
CA GLY A 70 6.84 -19.27 -13.77
C GLY A 70 6.02 -20.00 -12.69
N ALA A 71 6.44 -21.22 -12.34
CA ALA A 71 5.95 -21.91 -11.16
C ALA A 71 6.41 -21.22 -9.86
N ILE A 72 6.01 -21.76 -8.70
CA ILE A 72 6.49 -21.27 -7.40
C ILE A 72 8.01 -21.43 -7.35
N GLY A 73 8.71 -20.30 -7.16
CA GLY A 73 10.16 -20.23 -7.14
C GLY A 73 10.85 -20.20 -8.50
N GLU A 74 10.08 -20.09 -9.58
CA GLU A 74 10.61 -19.96 -10.94
C GLU A 74 10.24 -18.61 -11.54
N GLU A 75 11.18 -18.04 -12.30
CA GLU A 75 10.96 -16.84 -13.09
C GLU A 75 10.09 -17.17 -14.33
N GLY A 76 9.15 -16.29 -14.65
CA GLY A 76 8.38 -16.37 -15.90
C GLY A 76 9.09 -15.77 -17.10
N ASN A 77 8.38 -15.54 -18.20
CA ASN A 77 8.92 -14.86 -19.39
C ASN A 77 8.10 -13.64 -19.81
N ALA A 78 7.08 -13.28 -19.03
CA ALA A 78 6.28 -12.09 -19.24
C ALA A 78 5.89 -11.44 -17.91
N SER A 79 5.67 -10.12 -17.97
CA SER A 79 5.01 -9.40 -16.91
C SER A 79 3.49 -9.58 -17.00
N GLN A 80 2.85 -9.82 -15.85
CA GLN A 80 1.40 -9.68 -15.70
C GLN A 80 1.01 -8.27 -15.22
N ALA A 81 1.99 -7.41 -14.92
CA ALA A 81 1.73 -6.03 -14.56
C ALA A 81 1.24 -5.25 -15.78
N ARG A 82 0.23 -4.40 -15.59
CA ARG A 82 -0.37 -3.54 -16.60
C ARG A 82 -0.27 -2.10 -16.17
N LYS A 83 -0.11 -1.20 -17.15
CA LYS A 83 -0.21 0.23 -16.91
C LYS A 83 -1.62 0.57 -16.40
N ILE A 84 -1.71 1.10 -15.20
CA ILE A 84 -2.93 1.57 -14.58
C ILE A 84 -2.67 2.98 -14.09
N THR A 85 -3.43 3.95 -14.59
CA THR A 85 -3.27 5.34 -14.16
C THR A 85 -3.84 5.52 -12.76
N TYR A 86 -2.97 5.86 -11.82
CA TYR A 86 -3.31 6.33 -10.49
C TYR A 86 -3.28 7.85 -10.49
N HIS A 87 -4.32 8.45 -9.92
CA HIS A 87 -4.40 9.88 -9.65
C HIS A 87 -4.92 10.04 -8.21
N MET A 88 -4.02 10.35 -7.29
CA MET A 88 -4.34 10.45 -5.86
C MET A 88 -4.11 11.86 -5.39
N ASP A 89 -5.07 12.35 -4.63
CA ASP A 89 -4.98 13.60 -3.91
C ASP A 89 -4.84 13.28 -2.42
N ILE A 90 -3.75 13.72 -1.82
CA ILE A 90 -3.46 13.54 -0.38
C ILE A 90 -3.13 14.89 0.25
N PRO A 91 -3.24 15.05 1.58
CA PRO A 91 -2.82 16.28 2.24
C PRO A 91 -1.35 16.59 1.96
N ALA A 92 -1.02 17.81 1.57
CA ALA A 92 0.38 18.22 1.38
C ALA A 92 1.11 18.42 2.72
N TYR A 93 0.36 18.79 3.76
CA TYR A 93 0.84 19.02 5.11
C TYR A 93 -0.06 18.25 6.09
N PRO A 94 0.15 16.92 6.24
CA PRO A 94 -0.61 16.10 7.17
C PRO A 94 -0.51 16.61 8.61
N VAL A 95 -1.61 16.45 9.35
CA VAL A 95 -1.69 16.72 10.78
C VAL A 95 -2.24 15.48 11.47
N LEU A 96 -1.75 15.22 12.68
CA LEU A 96 -2.21 14.08 13.48
C LEU A 96 -3.71 14.21 13.79
N ALA A 97 -4.45 13.14 13.55
CA ALA A 97 -5.83 12.99 13.92
C ALA A 97 -5.94 12.60 15.41
N THR A 98 -7.08 12.94 16.01
CA THR A 98 -7.40 12.54 17.39
C THR A 98 -7.75 11.06 17.49
N GLU A 99 -8.24 10.47 16.40
CA GLU A 99 -8.64 9.06 16.30
C GLU A 99 -7.96 8.41 15.11
N ASN A 100 -7.58 7.15 15.26
CA ASN A 100 -6.98 6.35 14.19
C ASN A 100 -8.06 5.89 13.23
N ASP A 101 -7.76 5.98 11.93
CA ASP A 101 -8.59 5.39 10.90
C ASP A 101 -8.06 4.00 10.55
N ALA A 102 -8.76 2.97 11.04
CA ALA A 102 -8.41 1.56 10.89
C ALA A 102 -8.70 0.97 9.49
N ARG A 103 -9.14 1.78 8.51
CA ARG A 103 -9.43 1.30 7.15
C ARG A 103 -8.27 0.52 6.49
N PRO A 104 -6.99 0.96 6.57
CA PRO A 104 -5.90 0.28 5.87
C PRO A 104 -5.79 -1.21 6.16
N GLU A 105 -5.91 -1.63 7.42
CA GLU A 105 -5.77 -3.03 7.85
C GLU A 105 -6.60 -4.03 7.04
N CYS A 106 -7.81 -3.64 6.63
CA CYS A 106 -8.72 -4.51 5.90
C CYS A 106 -8.86 -4.16 4.41
N GLU A 107 -8.14 -3.15 3.95
CA GLU A 107 -8.21 -2.66 2.58
C GLU A 107 -7.37 -3.54 1.65
N LYS A 108 -8.00 -4.09 0.62
CA LYS A 108 -7.37 -5.00 -0.35
C LYS A 108 -6.83 -4.26 -1.56
N GLU A 109 -7.12 -2.97 -1.66
CA GLU A 109 -6.68 -2.05 -2.71
C GLU A 109 -5.62 -1.07 -2.17
N THR A 110 -5.39 0.03 -2.88
CA THR A 110 -4.31 0.99 -2.59
C THR A 110 -4.52 1.70 -1.26
N ILE A 111 -3.56 1.57 -0.34
CA ILE A 111 -3.52 2.32 0.95
C ILE A 111 -2.41 3.38 0.97
N ALA A 112 -1.52 3.34 -0.01
CA ALA A 112 -0.38 4.23 -0.12
C ALA A 112 0.24 4.14 -1.52
N MET A 113 1.11 5.08 -1.84
CA MET A 113 1.86 5.09 -3.09
C MET A 113 3.35 5.28 -2.83
N SER A 114 4.15 4.39 -3.41
CA SER A 114 5.60 4.51 -3.36
C SER A 114 6.14 5.51 -4.40
N LEU A 115 7.35 6.01 -4.19
CA LEU A 115 8.00 7.02 -5.04
C LEU A 115 8.38 6.50 -6.43
N ASN A 116 8.36 5.18 -6.67
CA ASN A 116 8.48 4.62 -8.01
C ASN A 116 7.13 4.41 -8.72
N GLY A 117 6.03 4.85 -8.10
CA GLY A 117 4.69 4.78 -8.69
C GLY A 117 3.97 3.46 -8.49
N VAL A 118 4.48 2.56 -7.66
CA VAL A 118 3.77 1.32 -7.32
C VAL A 118 2.86 1.52 -6.11
N PRO A 119 1.58 1.13 -6.18
CA PRO A 119 0.70 1.16 -5.01
C PRO A 119 1.18 0.18 -3.93
N ILE A 120 1.02 0.59 -2.68
CA ILE A 120 1.26 -0.24 -1.50
C ILE A 120 -0.11 -0.69 -0.98
N TYR A 121 -0.25 -2.00 -0.75
CA TYR A 121 -1.45 -2.62 -0.18
C TYR A 121 -1.18 -3.04 1.26
N SER A 122 -2.24 -3.23 2.03
CA SER A 122 -2.15 -3.82 3.36
C SER A 122 -1.87 -5.32 3.29
N GLY A 123 -1.69 -5.96 4.44
CA GLY A 123 -1.64 -7.42 4.55
C GLY A 123 -2.97 -8.13 4.21
N ALA A 124 -4.07 -7.41 3.97
CA ALA A 124 -5.36 -8.00 3.63
C ALA A 124 -5.36 -8.65 2.23
N VAL A 125 -5.84 -9.89 2.20
CA VAL A 125 -6.04 -10.73 1.03
C VAL A 125 -7.40 -11.42 1.12
N GLY A 126 -7.67 -12.43 0.28
CA GLY A 126 -8.81 -13.33 0.46
C GLY A 126 -10.20 -12.77 0.13
N PRO A 127 -11.25 -13.62 0.21
CA PRO A 127 -12.63 -13.25 -0.10
C PRO A 127 -13.34 -12.54 1.07
N SER A 128 -12.91 -12.76 2.31
CA SER A 128 -13.54 -12.20 3.52
C SER A 128 -12.84 -10.91 3.95
N ASP A 129 -13.56 -10.01 4.62
CA ASP A 129 -12.99 -8.74 5.07
C ASP A 129 -11.90 -9.00 6.12
N CYS A 130 -10.75 -8.34 5.97
CA CYS A 130 -9.60 -8.48 6.87
C CYS A 130 -8.95 -9.89 6.92
N ASP A 131 -9.16 -10.75 5.93
CA ASP A 131 -8.38 -11.99 5.79
C ASP A 131 -6.91 -11.62 5.58
N ILE A 132 -6.05 -11.81 6.59
CA ILE A 132 -4.63 -11.46 6.48
C ILE A 132 -3.86 -12.53 5.71
N LEU A 133 -2.85 -12.10 4.97
CA LEU A 133 -1.92 -12.95 4.23
C LEU A 133 -1.33 -14.04 5.14
N ASP A 134 -1.69 -15.28 4.86
CA ASP A 134 -1.14 -16.45 5.54
C ASP A 134 0.28 -16.72 5.01
N LEU A 135 1.28 -16.57 5.88
CA LEU A 135 2.69 -16.75 5.55
C LEU A 135 3.18 -18.19 5.74
N ASP A 136 2.35 -19.06 6.31
CA ASP A 136 2.66 -20.47 6.58
C ASP A 136 1.99 -21.40 5.55
N ASP A 137 0.96 -20.94 4.84
CA ASP A 137 0.37 -21.66 3.71
C ASP A 137 1.24 -21.53 2.45
N ALA A 138 1.79 -22.65 1.99
CA ALA A 138 2.57 -22.76 0.75
C ALA A 138 1.75 -22.56 -0.55
N ASN A 139 0.44 -22.35 -0.45
CA ASN A 139 -0.43 -22.00 -1.56
C ASN A 139 -0.99 -20.57 -1.43
N ALA A 140 -0.59 -19.84 -0.40
CA ALA A 140 -1.01 -18.47 -0.23
C ALA A 140 -0.32 -17.53 -1.23
N LYS A 141 -0.92 -16.35 -1.35
CA LYS A 141 -0.57 -15.31 -2.33
C LYS A 141 0.91 -14.91 -2.33
N TRP A 142 1.59 -15.00 -1.19
CA TRP A 142 3.00 -14.64 -1.04
C TRP A 142 3.94 -15.48 -1.92
N THR A 143 3.54 -16.69 -2.30
CA THR A 143 4.31 -17.55 -3.21
C THR A 143 4.43 -17.00 -4.64
N SER A 144 3.63 -15.98 -4.97
CA SER A 144 3.69 -15.26 -6.24
C SER A 144 4.44 -13.94 -6.18
N PHE A 145 5.03 -13.60 -5.02
CA PHE A 145 5.78 -12.37 -4.86
C PHE A 145 7.18 -12.52 -5.44
N ASP A 146 7.55 -11.55 -6.29
CA ASP A 146 8.92 -11.47 -6.78
C ASP A 146 9.89 -11.05 -5.67
N PHE A 147 11.18 -11.13 -5.96
CA PHE A 147 12.22 -10.70 -5.03
C PHE A 147 12.17 -9.19 -4.72
N CYS A 148 11.34 -8.38 -5.38
CA CYS A 148 11.17 -6.97 -5.02
C CYS A 148 10.07 -6.76 -3.95
N GLY A 149 9.41 -7.83 -3.49
CA GLY A 149 8.40 -7.79 -2.42
C GLY A 149 6.98 -7.49 -2.92
N GLY A 150 6.76 -7.55 -4.23
CA GLY A 150 5.47 -7.27 -4.87
C GLY A 150 5.08 -8.29 -5.93
N HIS A 151 3.89 -8.10 -6.51
CA HIS A 151 3.39 -8.90 -7.63
C HIS A 151 2.20 -8.22 -8.31
N ALA A 152 1.87 -8.66 -9.53
CA ALA A 152 0.69 -8.19 -10.26
C ALA A 152 -0.57 -8.98 -9.93
N ARG A 153 -1.70 -8.31 -9.71
CA ARG A 153 -2.99 -8.95 -9.44
C ARG A 153 -3.62 -9.54 -10.70
N CYS A 154 -3.49 -10.85 -10.92
CA CYS A 154 -4.18 -11.58 -11.98
C CYS A 154 -4.79 -12.87 -11.45
N PHE A 155 -6.06 -12.80 -11.06
CA PHE A 155 -6.80 -13.93 -10.48
C PHE A 155 -7.38 -14.84 -11.58
N GLY A 156 -6.50 -15.62 -12.21
CA GLY A 156 -6.88 -16.74 -13.06
C GLY A 156 -6.89 -18.05 -12.26
N GLY A 157 -7.87 -18.22 -11.37
CA GLY A 157 -8.08 -19.48 -10.62
C GLY A 157 -7.37 -19.59 -9.27
N GLU A 158 -7.54 -18.60 -8.39
CA GLU A 158 -7.10 -18.69 -6.99
C GLU A 158 -8.33 -18.82 -6.09
N GLY A 159 -8.62 -20.06 -5.70
CA GLY A 159 -9.62 -20.44 -4.72
C GLY A 159 -9.36 -21.89 -4.30
N GLY A 160 -9.19 -22.09 -3.00
CA GLY A 160 -8.95 -23.34 -2.28
C GLY A 160 -9.11 -24.66 -3.04
N GLY A 161 -8.06 -25.49 -2.97
CA GLY A 161 -8.01 -26.78 -3.66
C GLY A 161 -9.13 -27.76 -3.30
N LYS A 162 -9.34 -28.72 -4.23
CA LYS A 162 -9.73 -30.09 -3.88
C LYS A 162 -9.03 -31.09 -4.79
N GLY A 163 -8.18 -31.91 -4.17
CA GLY A 163 -8.17 -33.37 -4.34
C GLY A 163 -7.50 -33.94 -5.58
N GLY A 164 -6.46 -34.74 -5.34
CA GLY A 164 -5.87 -35.63 -6.34
C GLY A 164 -6.85 -36.68 -6.88
N GLY A 165 -6.54 -37.19 -8.07
CA GLY A 165 -7.22 -38.32 -8.70
C GLY A 165 -6.59 -38.68 -10.05
N LYS A 166 -6.02 -39.88 -10.13
CA LYS A 166 -5.48 -40.53 -11.34
C LYS A 166 -6.51 -40.60 -12.48
N GLY A 167 -6.05 -40.55 -13.74
CA GLY A 167 -6.81 -41.09 -14.87
C GLY A 167 -6.50 -40.44 -16.20
N GLY A 168 -5.93 -41.20 -17.14
CA GLY A 168 -5.62 -40.74 -18.50
C GLY A 168 -6.86 -40.50 -19.36
N GLY A 169 -6.68 -39.68 -20.40
CA GLY A 169 -7.67 -39.48 -21.46
C GLY A 169 -7.24 -38.39 -22.44
N LYS A 170 -6.92 -38.77 -23.68
CA LYS A 170 -6.80 -37.85 -24.83
C LYS A 170 -8.18 -37.29 -25.16
N GLY A 171 -8.29 -35.98 -25.38
CA GLY A 171 -9.49 -35.36 -25.94
C GLY A 171 -9.36 -33.85 -26.08
N GLY A 172 -9.26 -33.37 -27.32
CA GLY A 172 -9.43 -31.96 -27.65
C GLY A 172 -10.90 -31.55 -27.48
N GLY A 173 -11.12 -30.37 -26.90
CA GLY A 173 -12.46 -29.80 -26.74
C GLY A 173 -12.39 -28.40 -26.14
N LYS A 174 -12.83 -27.40 -26.91
CA LYS A 174 -13.14 -26.04 -26.43
C LYS A 174 -14.20 -26.13 -25.32
N GLY A 175 -13.94 -25.51 -24.18
CA GLY A 175 -14.91 -25.36 -23.09
C GLY A 175 -14.53 -24.17 -22.21
N GLY A 176 -15.37 -23.14 -22.20
CA GLY A 176 -15.16 -21.91 -21.42
C GLY A 176 -15.34 -22.16 -19.92
N GLY A 177 -14.29 -21.91 -19.16
CA GLY A 177 -14.37 -21.61 -17.74
C GLY A 177 -14.20 -20.10 -17.55
N LYS A 178 -15.12 -19.46 -16.83
CA LYS A 178 -15.03 -18.02 -16.49
C LYS A 178 -13.87 -17.80 -15.51
N GLY A 179 -12.67 -17.55 -16.02
CA GLY A 179 -11.53 -17.04 -15.26
C GLY A 179 -11.78 -15.58 -14.86
N GLY A 180 -11.46 -15.23 -13.61
CA GLY A 180 -11.53 -13.86 -13.11
C GLY A 180 -10.65 -12.92 -13.95
N GLU A 181 -11.09 -11.68 -14.08
CA GLU A 181 -10.40 -10.65 -14.86
C GLU A 181 -9.03 -10.32 -14.22
N CYS A 182 -7.96 -10.46 -14.99
CA CYS A 182 -6.61 -10.07 -14.60
C CYS A 182 -6.52 -8.54 -14.64
N LYS A 183 -6.61 -7.90 -13.46
CA LYS A 183 -6.49 -6.45 -13.32
C LYS A 183 -5.08 -5.97 -13.67
N GLY A 184 -4.06 -6.74 -13.30
CA GLY A 184 -2.67 -6.47 -13.62
C GLY A 184 -2.03 -5.35 -12.79
N ASP A 185 -2.68 -4.87 -11.72
CA ASP A 185 -2.05 -3.91 -10.81
C ASP A 185 -0.91 -4.58 -10.06
N TYR A 186 0.32 -4.15 -10.35
CA TYR A 186 1.50 -4.49 -9.56
C TYR A 186 1.47 -3.69 -8.25
N HIS A 187 1.70 -4.36 -7.13
CA HIS A 187 1.61 -3.73 -5.82
C HIS A 187 2.52 -4.42 -4.80
N TYR A 188 2.96 -3.66 -3.79
CA TYR A 188 3.73 -4.19 -2.67
C TYR A 188 2.81 -4.63 -1.53
N HIS A 189 3.13 -5.78 -0.93
CA HIS A 189 2.64 -6.21 0.38
C HIS A 189 3.76 -6.15 1.41
N PHE A 190 4.98 -6.48 0.99
CA PHE A 190 6.19 -6.53 1.81
C PHE A 190 7.09 -5.32 1.55
N PRO A 191 8.14 -5.12 2.38
CA PRO A 191 9.14 -4.11 2.13
C PRO A 191 9.62 -4.11 0.66
N PRO A 192 9.50 -2.98 -0.07
CA PRO A 192 9.79 -2.91 -1.49
C PRO A 192 11.30 -2.95 -1.72
N SER A 193 11.87 -4.15 -1.67
CA SER A 193 13.31 -4.38 -1.48
C SER A 193 14.15 -3.80 -2.62
N CYS A 194 13.64 -3.87 -3.86
CA CYS A 194 14.29 -3.24 -5.01
C CYS A 194 14.27 -1.71 -4.91
N LEU A 195 13.16 -1.10 -4.47
CA LEU A 195 13.05 0.34 -4.31
C LEU A 195 13.96 0.85 -3.18
N GLU A 196 13.92 0.22 -2.01
CA GLU A 196 14.77 0.59 -0.87
C GLU A 196 16.26 0.46 -1.23
N THR A 197 16.64 -0.60 -1.94
CA THR A 197 18.03 -0.79 -2.40
C THR A 197 18.45 0.28 -3.42
N GLN A 198 17.56 0.66 -4.34
CA GLN A 198 17.85 1.69 -5.35
C GLN A 198 18.04 3.08 -4.74
N ILE A 199 17.23 3.44 -3.74
CA ILE A 199 17.32 4.76 -3.11
C ILE A 199 18.52 4.82 -2.14
N GLY A 200 18.75 3.73 -1.38
CA GLY A 200 19.83 3.66 -0.40
C GLY A 200 19.54 4.45 0.87
N ASN A 201 20.31 4.19 1.93
CA ASN A 201 20.09 4.80 3.24
C ASN A 201 20.63 6.23 3.33
N LEU A 202 20.08 6.99 4.28
CA LEU A 202 20.61 8.26 4.73
C LEU A 202 21.97 8.08 5.42
N THR A 203 22.67 9.19 5.66
CA THR A 203 24.06 9.18 6.15
C THR A 203 24.26 8.51 7.49
N ASP A 204 23.23 8.49 8.34
CA ASP A 204 23.25 7.83 9.65
C ASP A 204 22.78 6.37 9.59
N GLY A 205 22.39 5.87 8.41
CA GLY A 205 21.83 4.54 8.22
C GLY A 205 20.31 4.47 8.25
N HIS A 206 19.61 5.57 8.56
CA HIS A 206 18.15 5.64 8.47
C HIS A 206 17.67 5.36 7.04
N SER A 207 16.56 4.63 6.88
CA SER A 207 15.96 4.43 5.55
C SER A 207 15.54 5.77 4.94
N PRO A 208 15.56 5.94 3.62
CA PRO A 208 15.01 7.14 2.99
C PRO A 208 13.47 7.09 3.02
N GLN A 209 12.83 8.22 2.71
CA GLN A 209 11.42 8.20 2.33
C GLN A 209 11.26 7.39 1.04
N ILE A 210 10.29 6.47 1.01
CA ILE A 210 9.98 5.61 -0.14
C ILE A 210 8.55 5.75 -0.64
N GLY A 211 7.70 6.53 0.04
CA GLY A 211 6.32 6.77 -0.42
C GLY A 211 5.54 7.76 0.42
N TRP A 212 4.24 7.82 0.13
CA TRP A 212 3.23 8.61 0.82
C TRP A 212 2.00 7.76 1.13
N SER A 213 1.48 7.89 2.36
CA SER A 213 0.18 7.33 2.74
C SER A 213 -0.97 8.22 2.26
N LEU A 214 -2.19 7.67 2.19
CA LEU A 214 -3.36 8.44 1.75
C LEU A 214 -3.82 9.53 2.73
N ASP A 215 -3.30 9.53 3.96
CA ASP A 215 -3.46 10.62 4.93
C ASP A 215 -2.33 11.67 4.87
N GLY A 216 -1.38 11.53 3.94
CA GLY A 216 -0.37 12.53 3.62
C GLY A 216 0.95 12.38 4.36
N PHE A 217 1.06 11.49 5.35
CA PHE A 217 2.34 11.22 6.02
C PHE A 217 3.30 10.44 5.12
N PRO A 218 4.62 10.63 5.29
CA PRO A 218 5.61 9.91 4.51
C PRO A 218 5.72 8.46 4.99
N ILE A 219 6.12 7.58 4.08
CA ILE A 219 6.43 6.17 4.33
C ILE A 219 7.92 5.97 4.10
N TYR A 220 8.55 5.27 5.03
CA TYR A 220 9.95 4.95 5.07
C TYR A 220 10.17 3.45 4.93
N GLY A 221 11.40 3.10 4.56
CA GLY A 221 11.90 1.73 4.66
C GLY A 221 11.97 1.22 6.10
N ARG A 222 12.63 0.10 6.34
CA ARG A 222 12.57 -0.57 7.67
C ARG A 222 13.48 0.00 8.76
N LEU A 223 14.35 0.97 8.46
CA LEU A 223 15.38 1.47 9.38
C LEU A 223 15.07 2.89 9.85
N GLY A 224 15.13 3.10 11.16
CA GLY A 224 15.07 4.39 11.84
C GLY A 224 16.46 4.97 12.10
N PRO A 225 16.57 5.98 13.00
CA PRO A 225 17.82 6.68 13.28
C PRO A 225 18.97 5.73 13.64
N GLY A 226 20.15 6.01 13.09
CA GLY A 226 21.34 5.18 13.33
C GLY A 226 21.29 3.80 12.64
N GLY A 227 20.35 3.57 11.73
CA GLY A 227 20.17 2.28 11.06
C GLY A 227 19.54 1.20 11.94
N VAL A 228 18.83 1.60 13.00
CA VAL A 228 18.12 0.66 13.88
C VAL A 228 16.86 0.14 13.17
N THR A 229 16.64 -1.18 13.19
CA THR A 229 15.39 -1.77 12.68
C THR A 229 14.20 -1.24 13.47
N MET A 230 13.19 -0.75 12.75
CA MET A 230 11.94 -0.31 13.35
C MET A 230 11.00 -1.51 13.50
N GLU A 231 10.77 -1.93 14.74
CA GLU A 231 9.92 -3.07 15.06
C GLU A 231 8.55 -2.62 15.55
N HIS A 232 7.51 -3.33 15.16
CA HIS A 232 6.13 -3.07 15.58
C HIS A 232 5.92 -3.42 17.06
N THR A 233 5.10 -2.64 17.78
CA THR A 233 4.74 -2.93 19.18
C THR A 233 4.19 -4.35 19.37
N ALA A 234 3.46 -4.87 18.38
CA ALA A 234 2.94 -6.23 18.37
C ALA A 234 4.03 -7.32 18.42
N GLN A 235 5.27 -7.01 18.04
CA GLN A 235 6.43 -7.91 18.18
C GLN A 235 7.03 -7.88 19.60
N GLY A 236 6.44 -7.11 20.52
CA GLY A 236 6.98 -6.92 21.87
C GLY A 236 8.17 -5.96 21.91
N CYS A 237 8.30 -5.07 20.92
CA CYS A 237 9.36 -4.07 20.90
C CYS A 237 9.35 -3.26 22.20
N THR A 238 10.51 -3.19 22.85
CA THR A 238 10.72 -2.38 24.05
C THR A 238 11.92 -1.47 23.82
N GLY A 239 11.70 -0.15 23.79
CA GLY A 239 12.76 0.81 23.52
C GLY A 239 12.27 2.11 22.91
N THR A 240 13.23 2.90 22.42
CA THR A 240 12.97 4.23 21.85
C THR A 240 12.46 4.17 20.41
N PHE A 241 12.86 3.16 19.63
CA PHE A 241 12.57 3.05 18.20
C PHE A 241 11.58 1.93 17.91
N CYS A 242 10.43 1.96 18.59
CA CYS A 242 9.32 1.06 18.34
C CYS A 242 8.25 1.77 17.52
N LEU A 243 7.70 1.09 16.51
CA LEU A 243 6.53 1.57 15.79
C LEU A 243 5.30 1.43 16.67
N ASP A 244 4.40 2.40 16.58
CA ASP A 244 3.08 2.37 17.21
C ASP A 244 2.14 1.35 16.53
N ASP A 245 0.90 1.29 17.01
CA ASP A 245 -0.11 0.36 16.51
C ASP A 245 -0.51 0.62 15.03
N CYS A 246 -0.19 1.77 14.46
CA CYS A 246 -0.39 2.08 13.04
C CYS A 246 0.85 1.79 12.19
N SER A 247 1.92 1.29 12.79
CA SER A 247 3.21 1.02 12.15
C SER A 247 3.97 2.28 11.74
N GLY A 248 3.81 3.34 12.51
CA GLY A 248 4.64 4.54 12.36
C GLY A 248 5.25 4.99 13.66
N PHE A 249 6.00 6.07 13.57
CA PHE A 249 6.82 6.56 14.66
C PHE A 249 6.76 8.08 14.69
N GLU A 250 6.39 8.60 15.86
CA GLU A 250 6.37 10.04 16.12
C GLU A 250 7.75 10.49 16.57
N MET A 251 8.37 11.35 15.76
CA MET A 251 9.66 11.93 16.10
C MET A 251 9.75 13.35 15.55
N GLU A 252 9.95 14.29 16.47
CA GLU A 252 10.34 15.64 16.13
C GLU A 252 11.87 15.69 16.05
N ILE A 253 12.42 15.83 14.84
CA ILE A 253 13.84 16.13 14.63
C ILE A 253 13.96 17.64 14.37
N PRO A 254 14.45 18.44 15.32
CA PRO A 254 14.61 19.87 15.10
C PRO A 254 15.78 20.13 14.14
N ARG A 255 15.60 21.04 13.16
CA ARG A 255 16.59 21.40 12.11
C ARG A 255 17.98 21.90 12.57
N ARG A 256 18.29 21.92 13.87
CA ARG A 256 19.50 22.56 14.43
C ARG A 256 20.02 21.91 15.72
N THR A 257 19.79 20.62 15.91
CA THR A 257 20.37 19.88 17.03
C THR A 257 21.45 18.92 16.52
N SER A 258 22.26 18.40 17.43
CA SER A 258 23.19 17.30 17.17
C SER A 258 22.51 15.99 16.72
N GLN A 259 21.18 15.99 16.59
CA GLN A 259 20.32 14.88 16.19
C GLN A 259 19.70 15.10 14.79
N GLU A 260 20.12 16.15 14.06
CA GLU A 260 19.74 16.32 12.66
C GLU A 260 20.28 15.16 11.82
N ILE A 261 19.41 14.54 11.04
CA ILE A 261 19.76 13.51 10.06
C ILE A 261 19.67 14.17 8.67
N PRO A 262 20.81 14.45 8.00
CA PRO A 262 20.80 15.05 6.67
C PRO A 262 19.96 14.24 5.69
N GLY A 263 19.03 14.91 5.00
CA GLY A 263 18.14 14.29 4.02
C GLY A 263 16.85 13.71 4.62
N LEU A 264 16.69 13.73 5.95
CA LEU A 264 15.42 13.41 6.58
C LEU A 264 14.48 14.62 6.56
N ASP A 265 13.19 14.36 6.35
CA ASP A 265 12.15 15.38 6.39
C ASP A 265 11.82 15.88 7.81
N GLU A 266 10.88 16.83 7.89
CA GLU A 266 10.43 17.44 9.14
C GLU A 266 9.02 17.03 9.56
N PHE A 267 8.49 15.95 8.99
CA PHE A 267 7.22 15.43 9.44
C PHE A 267 7.35 14.91 10.87
N LYS A 268 6.37 15.27 11.68
CA LYS A 268 6.26 14.83 13.07
C LYS A 268 6.03 13.32 13.18
N TYR A 269 5.43 12.72 12.16
CA TYR A 269 5.07 11.31 12.12
C TYR A 269 5.43 10.71 10.76
N ARG A 270 5.85 9.45 10.76
CA ARG A 270 6.27 8.70 9.58
C ARG A 270 5.95 7.23 9.73
N TYR A 271 5.42 6.62 8.68
CA TYR A 271 5.20 5.18 8.60
C TYR A 271 6.48 4.45 8.21
N TYR A 272 6.63 3.20 8.65
CA TYR A 272 7.74 2.35 8.26
C TYR A 272 7.20 1.01 7.78
N PHE A 273 7.87 0.44 6.78
CA PHE A 273 7.70 -0.99 6.51
C PHE A 273 8.31 -1.81 7.64
N ASN A 274 7.68 -2.95 7.95
CA ASN A 274 8.12 -3.91 8.96
C ASN A 274 8.49 -5.25 8.30
N GLY A 275 9.52 -5.90 8.84
CA GLY A 275 10.09 -7.13 8.28
C GLY A 275 11.34 -6.91 7.42
N PRO A 276 11.98 -7.99 6.96
CA PRO A 276 13.27 -7.94 6.30
C PRO A 276 13.16 -7.49 4.83
N LEU A 277 14.29 -6.99 4.30
CA LEU A 277 14.46 -6.87 2.84
C LEU A 277 14.86 -8.22 2.28
N SER A 278 14.41 -8.52 1.07
CA SER A 278 14.81 -9.70 0.33
C SER A 278 16.30 -9.64 -0.07
N ASP A 279 16.83 -10.78 -0.51
CA ASP A 279 18.14 -10.94 -1.10
C ASP A 279 18.23 -10.48 -2.57
N LEU A 280 17.12 -9.97 -3.13
CA LEU A 280 16.98 -9.49 -4.51
C LEU A 280 17.22 -10.54 -5.60
N VAL A 281 17.22 -11.83 -5.26
CA VAL A 281 17.48 -12.92 -6.21
C VAL A 281 16.52 -14.10 -6.07
N SER A 282 16.03 -14.35 -4.86
CA SER A 282 15.22 -15.52 -4.56
C SER A 282 13.74 -15.31 -4.88
N LEU A 283 13.15 -16.31 -5.51
CA LEU A 283 11.72 -16.40 -5.78
C LEU A 283 11.14 -17.59 -4.97
N PRO A 284 9.96 -17.44 -4.34
CA PRO A 284 9.37 -16.16 -3.96
C PRO A 284 10.34 -15.36 -3.06
N THR A 285 10.02 -14.09 -2.82
CA THR A 285 10.80 -13.18 -1.96
C THR A 285 11.40 -13.87 -0.72
N ASN A 286 12.71 -13.77 -0.54
CA ASN A 286 13.43 -14.37 0.59
C ASN A 286 14.58 -13.45 1.07
N PRO A 287 14.77 -13.24 2.38
CA PRO A 287 13.82 -13.60 3.43
C PRO A 287 12.48 -12.90 3.21
N LYS A 288 11.38 -13.65 3.43
CA LYS A 288 10.05 -13.05 3.55
C LYS A 288 9.83 -12.60 4.99
N PRO A 289 8.93 -11.64 5.24
CA PRO A 289 8.43 -11.37 6.58
C PRO A 289 7.90 -12.64 7.27
N SER A 290 8.02 -12.64 8.60
CA SER A 290 7.38 -13.59 9.50
C SER A 290 5.96 -13.12 9.86
N ALA A 291 5.11 -14.02 10.37
CA ALA A 291 3.77 -13.63 10.83
C ALA A 291 3.79 -12.54 11.92
N SER A 292 4.82 -12.51 12.76
CA SER A 292 5.03 -11.46 13.76
C SER A 292 5.35 -10.09 13.14
N ASP A 293 5.80 -10.03 11.89
CA ASP A 293 6.10 -8.76 11.20
C ASP A 293 4.85 -8.05 10.68
N TYR A 294 3.66 -8.66 10.84
CA TYR A 294 2.40 -8.01 10.53
C TYR A 294 2.30 -6.67 11.29
N PRO A 295 1.93 -5.57 10.61
CA PRO A 295 1.20 -5.50 9.33
C PRO A 295 2.02 -5.36 8.05
N PHE A 296 3.34 -5.55 8.09
CA PHE A 296 4.31 -5.39 6.98
C PHE A 296 4.43 -3.97 6.41
N ALA A 297 3.32 -3.28 6.17
CA ALA A 297 3.21 -1.86 5.83
C ALA A 297 2.54 -1.10 7.00
N MET A 298 1.45 -0.36 6.75
CA MET A 298 0.70 0.38 7.78
C MET A 298 -0.63 -0.29 8.13
N LYS A 299 -0.98 -0.28 9.41
CA LYS A 299 -2.26 -0.79 9.93
C LYS A 299 -3.40 0.22 9.86
N CYS A 300 -3.08 1.50 10.07
CA CYS A 300 -4.04 2.58 10.16
C CYS A 300 -3.48 3.93 9.73
N TYR A 301 -4.38 4.84 9.36
CA TYR A 301 -4.03 6.24 9.15
C TYR A 301 -4.03 7.01 10.48
N ARG A 302 -3.00 7.81 10.70
CA ARG A 302 -2.77 8.67 11.87
C ARG A 302 -3.07 10.12 11.58
N GLY A 303 -3.16 10.50 10.31
CA GLY A 303 -3.60 11.80 9.85
C GLY A 303 -5.02 11.79 9.28
N PHE A 304 -5.47 12.96 8.85
CA PHE A 304 -6.73 13.10 8.14
C PHE A 304 -6.54 12.86 6.65
N SER A 305 -7.26 11.91 6.07
CA SER A 305 -7.40 11.87 4.60
C SER A 305 -8.16 13.09 4.09
N LEU A 306 -7.93 13.52 2.83
CA LEU A 306 -8.72 14.62 2.25
C LEU A 306 -10.22 14.31 2.19
N ILE A 307 -10.59 13.03 2.07
CA ILE A 307 -11.98 12.57 2.16
C ILE A 307 -12.56 12.90 3.55
N ALA A 308 -11.78 12.69 4.61
CA ALA A 308 -12.18 13.06 5.97
C ALA A 308 -12.25 14.58 6.15
N ALA A 309 -11.28 15.33 5.62
CA ALA A 309 -11.26 16.79 5.69
C ALA A 309 -12.50 17.43 5.02
N VAL A 310 -12.89 16.93 3.84
CA VAL A 310 -14.10 17.40 3.14
C VAL A 310 -15.37 17.06 3.92
N ALA A 311 -15.45 15.87 4.54
CA ALA A 311 -16.60 15.48 5.36
C ALA A 311 -16.74 16.35 6.64
N ILE A 312 -15.63 16.70 7.29
CA ILE A 312 -15.61 17.60 8.45
C ILE A 312 -16.07 19.01 8.04
N ALA A 313 -15.56 19.53 6.92
CA ALA A 313 -15.96 20.84 6.42
C ALA A 313 -17.47 20.89 6.08
N ALA A 314 -18.00 19.87 5.41
CA ALA A 314 -19.43 19.75 5.13
C ALA A 314 -20.28 19.72 6.42
N SER A 315 -19.81 19.01 7.43
CA SER A 315 -20.49 18.91 8.74
C SER A 315 -20.49 20.24 9.49
N ALA A 316 -19.37 20.98 9.48
CA ALA A 316 -19.29 22.30 10.09
C ALA A 316 -20.21 23.32 9.43
N VAL A 317 -20.32 23.31 8.09
CA VAL A 317 -21.24 24.17 7.34
C VAL A 317 -22.70 23.85 7.70
N ALA A 318 -23.05 22.56 7.83
CA ALA A 318 -24.40 22.16 8.23
C ALA A 318 -24.76 22.62 9.65
N ILE A 319 -23.83 22.51 10.61
CA ILE A 319 -24.01 22.99 11.99
C ILE A 319 -24.19 24.51 12.00
N LEU A 320 -23.37 25.26 11.24
CA LEU A 320 -23.46 26.71 11.17
C LEU A 320 -24.80 27.14 10.57
N ALA A 321 -25.25 26.49 9.49
CA ALA A 321 -26.55 26.75 8.88
C ALA A 321 -27.71 26.45 9.84
N ALA A 322 -27.68 25.34 10.56
CA ALA A 322 -28.69 25.00 11.56
C ALA A 322 -28.74 26.01 12.71
N THR A 323 -27.58 26.51 13.15
CA THR A 323 -27.47 27.52 14.21
C THR A 323 -28.03 28.87 13.77
N VAL A 324 -27.74 29.30 12.53
CA VAL A 324 -28.29 30.53 11.94
C VAL A 324 -29.82 30.45 11.80
N VAL A 325 -30.35 29.31 11.35
CA VAL A 325 -31.81 29.08 11.28
C VAL A 325 -32.46 29.13 12.66
N ALA A 326 -31.84 28.52 13.67
CA ALA A 326 -32.35 28.55 15.04
C ALA A 326 -32.38 29.98 15.62
N ILE A 327 -31.33 30.79 15.37
CA ILE A 327 -31.29 32.19 15.80
C ILE A 327 -32.36 33.03 15.09
N LEU A 328 -32.57 32.83 13.78
CA LEU A 328 -33.60 33.53 13.01
C LEU A 328 -35.03 33.15 13.43
N LEU A 329 -35.25 31.95 13.98
CA LEU A 329 -36.56 31.55 14.52
C LEU A 329 -36.83 32.10 15.93
N LEU A 330 -35.82 32.65 16.60
CA LEU A 330 -35.91 33.22 17.95
C LEU A 330 -35.98 34.76 17.96
N LEU A 331 -35.91 35.40 16.79
CA LEU A 331 -36.06 36.84 16.57
C LEU A 331 -37.39 37.16 15.88
#